data_AF-A0AAD8YLA0-F1
#
_entry.id   AF-A0AAD8YLA0-F1
#
_cell.length_a   1.000
_cell.length_b   1.000
_cell.length_c   1.000
_cell.angle_alpha   90.00
_cell.angle_beta   90.00
_cell.angle_gamma   90.00
#
_symmetry.space_group_name_H-M   'P 1'
#
loop_
_entity.id
_entity.type
_entity.pdbx_description
1 polymer ?
#
loop_
_entity_poly.entity_id
_entity_poly.type
_entity_poly.pdbx_seq_one_letter_code
_entity_poly.pdbx_strand_id
1 'polypeptide(L)'
;MNAPSWMALLLLVVATLLSNGMAFVGSPNNLIPYKQSPLLSAHQDESSSDGQVDRRSFLSVPLSSVILAGLPSGANAAKGAAEYDLEYYMRDLFMGNKKEGNLPVSNAPPAAPPRTLREPLLPLLLDDELKSSIPIQELARVTAIPIGALAEQVIAFRSKVAPAFQASHPWQKESVTDEYYFDLTCYALWKVASATIQDYAVRDKFVRSIGSRLLNEMVQREFLSKQSITLLNKNDNKLTDLIPCVIEVLDKFQSTAYCSSYRLGDKNDEERSGLKVFDELDDEEISSPNGAGSVNCLVSIFDPASLGGSLQITGEGSRFSPDFVGPTLAALFERVGAKVDFESYFVDPVYRPNPKDFFPNERFYQFTIARKS
;
A
#
# COMPACT_ATOMS: atom_id res chain seq x y z
N MET A 1 -48.42 -20.39 -19.89
CA MET A 1 -47.78 -19.06 -19.93
C MET A 1 -46.58 -19.12 -19.00
N ASN A 2 -45.38 -19.13 -19.56
CA ASN A 2 -44.14 -19.36 -18.80
C ASN A 2 -43.61 -18.02 -18.32
N ALA A 3 -43.49 -17.85 -17.00
CA ALA A 3 -42.80 -16.70 -16.42
C ALA A 3 -41.31 -16.75 -16.81
N PRO A 4 -40.67 -15.60 -17.10
CA PRO A 4 -39.28 -15.57 -17.55
C PRO A 4 -38.32 -15.88 -16.40
N SER A 5 -37.26 -16.65 -16.70
CA SER A 5 -36.33 -17.24 -15.70
C SER A 5 -35.58 -16.22 -14.83
N TRP A 6 -35.57 -14.94 -15.22
CA TRP A 6 -34.95 -13.89 -14.42
C TRP A 6 -35.75 -13.54 -13.15
N MET A 7 -37.06 -13.78 -13.12
CA MET A 7 -37.85 -13.57 -11.89
C MET A 7 -37.57 -14.63 -10.81
N ALA A 8 -37.23 -15.86 -11.20
CA ALA A 8 -36.83 -16.90 -10.26
C ALA A 8 -35.46 -16.58 -9.62
N LEU A 9 -34.55 -15.97 -10.38
CA LEU A 9 -33.24 -15.53 -9.87
C LEU A 9 -33.39 -14.34 -8.91
N LEU A 10 -34.28 -13.39 -9.23
CA LEU A 10 -34.55 -12.23 -8.37
C LEU A 10 -35.18 -12.64 -7.02
N LEU A 11 -36.10 -13.61 -7.03
CA LEU A 11 -36.71 -14.17 -5.81
C LEU A 11 -35.70 -14.94 -4.95
N LEU A 12 -34.71 -15.61 -5.54
CA LEU A 12 -33.66 -16.33 -4.81
C LEU A 12 -32.66 -15.37 -4.13
N VAL A 13 -32.36 -14.24 -4.76
CA VAL A 13 -31.47 -13.20 -4.22
C VAL A 13 -32.16 -12.41 -3.10
N VAL A 14 -33.47 -12.15 -3.21
CA VAL A 14 -34.24 -11.49 -2.14
C VAL A 14 -34.45 -12.42 -0.94
N ALA A 15 -34.61 -13.73 -1.14
CA ALA A 15 -34.75 -14.69 -0.04
C ALA A 15 -33.46 -14.89 0.77
N THR A 16 -32.28 -14.85 0.12
CA THR A 16 -30.98 -14.97 0.81
C THR A 16 -30.58 -13.69 1.56
N LEU A 17 -31.05 -12.52 1.11
CA LEU A 17 -30.87 -11.26 1.84
C LEU A 17 -31.75 -11.16 3.10
N LEU A 18 -32.93 -11.80 3.10
CA LEU A 18 -33.85 -11.77 4.25
C LEU A 18 -33.50 -12.82 5.33
N SER A 19 -32.89 -13.96 4.96
CA SER A 19 -32.52 -15.01 5.93
C SER A 19 -31.29 -14.69 6.79
N ASN A 20 -30.42 -13.78 6.33
CA ASN A 20 -29.22 -13.36 7.08
C ASN A 20 -29.45 -12.13 7.98
N GLY A 21 -30.67 -11.56 7.97
CA GLY A 21 -31.02 -10.36 8.74
C GLY A 21 -31.69 -10.62 10.10
N MET A 22 -31.89 -11.87 10.52
CA MET A 22 -32.53 -12.19 11.80
C MET A 22 -31.77 -13.28 12.58
N ALA A 23 -30.67 -12.87 13.22
CA ALA A 23 -30.17 -13.54 14.42
C ALA A 23 -29.42 -12.51 15.28
N PHE A 24 -30.08 -12.04 16.35
CA PHE A 24 -29.57 -11.76 17.70
C PHE A 24 -30.37 -10.64 18.38
N VAL A 25 -31.33 -11.05 19.22
CA VAL A 25 -31.98 -10.22 20.24
C VAL A 25 -32.01 -11.01 21.55
N GLY A 26 -31.36 -10.47 22.60
CA GLY A 26 -31.52 -10.78 24.05
C GLY A 26 -31.01 -12.15 24.53
N SER A 27 -30.36 -12.32 25.70
CA SER A 27 -30.47 -11.60 26.97
C SER A 27 -29.29 -11.95 27.92
N PRO A 28 -29.12 -11.26 29.07
CA PRO A 28 -27.85 -11.10 29.80
C PRO A 28 -27.68 -12.04 31.02
N ASN A 29 -26.54 -11.85 31.70
CA ASN A 29 -26.10 -12.31 33.02
C ASN A 29 -25.21 -13.57 33.03
N ASN A 30 -23.94 -13.38 33.35
CA ASN A 30 -23.42 -13.79 34.66
C ASN A 30 -22.06 -13.15 34.96
N LEU A 31 -22.02 -12.47 36.10
CA LEU A 31 -20.84 -12.06 36.85
C LEU A 31 -20.04 -13.28 37.32
N ILE A 32 -18.72 -13.14 37.45
CA ILE A 32 -17.93 -13.31 38.70
C ILE A 32 -16.41 -13.18 38.38
N PRO A 33 -15.58 -12.70 39.33
CA PRO A 33 -14.44 -11.82 39.07
C PRO A 33 -13.06 -12.40 39.45
N TYR A 34 -12.04 -11.50 39.46
CA TYR A 34 -10.79 -11.52 40.25
C TYR A 34 -9.55 -12.24 39.68
N LYS A 35 -8.46 -11.50 39.39
CA LYS A 35 -7.36 -11.20 40.34
C LYS A 35 -6.24 -10.37 39.71
N GLN A 36 -5.79 -9.38 40.47
CA GLN A 36 -4.61 -8.53 40.25
C GLN A 36 -3.33 -9.15 40.85
N SER A 37 -2.20 -8.90 40.16
CA SER A 37 -0.81 -8.63 40.65
C SER A 37 -0.04 -9.78 41.35
N PRO A 38 1.30 -9.73 41.53
CA PRO A 38 2.28 -8.62 41.37
C PRO A 38 3.54 -8.96 40.52
N LEU A 39 4.29 -7.99 39.94
CA LEU A 39 5.39 -7.19 40.52
C LEU A 39 6.42 -7.99 41.34
N LEU A 40 7.64 -8.10 40.82
CA LEU A 40 8.84 -8.52 41.55
C LEU A 40 10.02 -7.65 41.08
N SER A 41 10.44 -6.76 41.97
CA SER A 41 11.71 -6.04 41.94
C SER A 41 12.77 -6.82 42.71
N ALA A 42 14.03 -6.75 42.29
CA ALA A 42 15.17 -6.97 43.18
C ALA A 42 16.36 -6.09 42.78
N HIS A 43 16.69 -5.18 43.71
CA HIS A 43 18.00 -4.59 44.04
C HIS A 43 19.15 -5.62 44.04
N GLN A 44 20.46 -5.33 44.02
CA GLN A 44 21.38 -4.18 43.93
C GLN A 44 22.78 -4.80 44.19
N ASP A 45 23.87 -4.27 43.60
CA ASP A 45 25.11 -3.90 44.31
C ASP A 45 26.33 -3.71 43.39
N GLU A 46 27.10 -2.71 43.78
CA GLU A 46 28.30 -2.15 43.18
C GLU A 46 29.56 -2.99 43.46
N SER A 47 30.55 -2.93 42.56
CA SER A 47 31.92 -2.51 42.91
C SER A 47 32.84 -2.39 41.69
N SER A 48 33.79 -1.47 41.81
CA SER A 48 34.71 -0.87 40.84
C SER A 48 35.97 -1.68 40.51
N SER A 49 36.50 -1.56 39.28
CA SER A 49 37.83 -0.97 38.93
C SER A 49 38.45 -1.52 37.63
N ASP A 50 39.08 -0.60 36.90
CA ASP A 50 40.13 -0.71 35.87
C ASP A 50 39.97 -1.56 34.59
N GLY A 51 39.77 -0.85 33.47
CA GLY A 51 40.79 -0.74 32.43
C GLY A 51 40.99 -1.92 31.46
N GLN A 52 40.18 -2.01 30.41
CA GLN A 52 40.67 -2.26 29.04
C GLN A 52 39.54 -2.06 28.02
N VAL A 53 39.80 -1.20 27.03
CA VAL A 53 38.93 -1.03 25.85
C VAL A 53 39.19 -2.21 24.93
N ASP A 54 38.25 -3.16 24.88
CA ASP A 54 38.18 -4.16 23.82
C ASP A 54 36.83 -4.09 23.11
N ARG A 55 36.89 -3.63 21.86
CA ARG A 55 35.84 -3.77 20.86
C ARG A 55 35.75 -5.25 20.46
N ARG A 56 34.69 -5.96 20.88
CA ARG A 56 34.00 -7.06 20.17
C ARG A 56 33.15 -7.89 21.12
N SER A 57 31.83 -7.82 20.95
CA SER A 57 30.89 -8.91 21.30
C SER A 57 29.52 -8.64 20.68
N PHE A 58 29.39 -8.96 19.39
CA PHE A 58 28.06 -9.16 18.78
C PHE A 58 27.51 -10.49 19.31
N LEU A 59 26.49 -10.42 20.17
CA LEU A 59 25.68 -11.57 20.53
C LEU A 59 24.67 -11.82 19.41
N SER A 60 25.02 -12.77 18.56
CA SER A 60 24.10 -13.51 17.71
C SER A 60 23.08 -14.24 18.57
N VAL A 61 21.79 -13.92 18.44
CA VAL A 61 20.70 -14.73 19.01
C VAL A 61 20.25 -15.73 17.93
N PRO A 62 20.36 -17.06 18.15
CA PRO A 62 19.86 -18.04 17.20
C PRO A 62 18.39 -18.35 17.52
N LEU A 63 17.45 -17.89 16.70
CA LEU A 63 16.07 -18.40 16.74
C LEU A 63 15.98 -19.67 15.88
N SER A 64 16.21 -20.82 16.51
CA SER A 64 15.93 -22.13 15.90
C SER A 64 14.48 -22.55 16.16
N SER A 65 13.70 -22.56 15.07
CA SER A 65 12.75 -23.61 14.67
C SER A 65 12.10 -24.51 15.74
N VAL A 66 10.78 -24.37 15.90
CA VAL A 66 9.89 -25.51 16.16
C VAL A 66 8.93 -25.62 14.98
N ILE A 67 9.20 -26.58 14.10
CA ILE A 67 8.26 -27.05 13.08
C ILE A 67 7.36 -28.08 13.77
N LEU A 68 6.09 -27.74 13.98
CA LEU A 68 5.05 -28.76 14.14
C LEU A 68 4.19 -28.75 12.87
N ALA A 69 4.26 -29.86 12.14
CA ALA A 69 3.48 -30.12 10.95
C ALA A 69 1.98 -30.23 11.30
N GLY A 70 1.17 -29.45 10.59
CA GLY A 70 -0.28 -29.61 10.47
C GLY A 70 -0.71 -29.14 9.08
N LEU A 71 -1.31 -30.04 8.30
CA LEU A 71 -1.83 -29.80 6.94
C LEU A 71 -2.99 -28.78 6.93
N PRO A 72 -3.29 -28.16 5.77
CA PRO A 72 -3.99 -26.88 5.71
C PRO A 72 -5.51 -27.07 5.79
N SER A 73 -6.08 -26.74 6.95
CA SER A 73 -7.49 -26.33 7.01
C SER A 73 -7.57 -24.88 6.52
N GLY A 74 -8.34 -24.66 5.46
CA GLY A 74 -8.48 -23.38 4.76
C GLY A 74 -8.50 -22.18 5.70
N ALA A 75 -7.49 -21.33 5.55
CA ALA A 75 -7.46 -20.03 6.20
C ALA A 75 -8.57 -19.18 5.58
N ASN A 76 -9.75 -19.21 6.19
CA ASN A 76 -10.62 -18.05 6.17
C ASN A 76 -9.77 -16.91 6.73
N ALA A 77 -9.35 -15.99 5.85
CA ALA A 77 -8.57 -14.82 6.24
C ALA A 77 -9.34 -14.10 7.35
N ALA A 78 -8.83 -14.20 8.58
CA ALA A 78 -9.37 -13.45 9.70
C ALA A 78 -9.18 -11.97 9.37
N LYS A 79 -10.25 -11.18 9.48
CA LYS A 79 -10.19 -9.74 9.25
C LYS A 79 -9.09 -9.13 10.13
N GLY A 80 -8.05 -8.54 9.53
CA GLY A 80 -6.98 -7.84 10.21
C GLY A 80 -7.42 -6.48 10.75
N ALA A 81 -6.65 -5.90 11.68
CA ALA A 81 -6.94 -4.60 12.28
C ALA A 81 -7.15 -3.49 11.23
N ALA A 82 -6.38 -3.52 10.13
CA ALA A 82 -6.53 -2.59 9.00
C ALA A 82 -7.91 -2.66 8.30
N GLU A 83 -8.56 -3.82 8.30
CA GLU A 83 -9.87 -4.00 7.65
C GLU A 83 -11.02 -3.56 8.55
N TYR A 84 -10.83 -3.63 9.88
CA TYR A 84 -11.75 -3.04 10.84
C TYR A 84 -11.66 -1.52 10.86
N ASP A 85 -10.46 -0.94 10.78
CA ASP A 85 -10.24 0.52 10.84
C ASP A 85 -10.86 1.26 9.64
N LEU A 86 -11.06 0.55 8.53
CA LEU A 86 -11.45 1.10 7.25
C LEU A 86 -12.95 0.96 6.91
N GLU A 87 -13.60 -0.11 7.38
CA GLU A 87 -15.07 -0.22 7.35
C GLU A 87 -15.72 1.00 8.06
N TYR A 88 -14.98 1.61 9.00
CA TYR A 88 -15.38 2.83 9.68
C TYR A 88 -15.02 4.13 8.97
N TYR A 89 -13.93 4.23 8.21
CA TYR A 89 -13.63 5.40 7.37
C TYR A 89 -14.72 5.65 6.33
N MET A 90 -15.22 4.56 5.73
CA MET A 90 -16.39 4.61 4.85
C MET A 90 -17.63 5.06 5.64
N ARG A 91 -17.86 4.50 6.83
CA ARG A 91 -18.99 4.92 7.67
C ARG A 91 -18.89 6.39 8.08
N ASP A 92 -17.70 6.95 8.26
CA ASP A 92 -17.48 8.35 8.60
C ASP A 92 -17.73 9.28 7.41
N LEU A 93 -17.25 8.90 6.22
CA LEU A 93 -17.54 9.60 4.97
C LEU A 93 -19.05 9.61 4.63
N PHE A 94 -19.77 8.53 4.95
CA PHE A 94 -21.19 8.37 4.60
C PHE A 94 -22.19 8.69 5.73
N MET A 95 -21.79 8.66 7.01
CA MET A 95 -22.71 8.80 8.16
C MET A 95 -22.24 9.78 9.23
N GLY A 96 -21.03 10.34 9.12
CA GLY A 96 -20.43 11.23 10.11
C GLY A 96 -19.99 10.51 11.39
N ASN A 97 -19.08 11.19 12.11
CA ASN A 97 -18.41 10.66 13.29
C ASN A 97 -19.34 10.62 14.50
N LYS A 98 -19.94 9.45 14.75
CA LYS A 98 -20.79 9.21 15.91
C LYS A 98 -19.92 8.83 17.10
N LYS A 99 -20.13 9.53 18.22
CA LYS A 99 -19.47 9.26 19.50
C LYS A 99 -19.61 7.78 19.88
N GLU A 100 -18.50 7.13 20.16
CA GLU A 100 -18.47 5.75 20.67
C GLU A 100 -17.82 5.76 22.06
N GLY A 101 -18.59 5.38 23.08
CA GLY A 101 -18.16 5.42 24.48
C GLY A 101 -17.93 6.84 25.03
N ASN A 102 -16.90 6.99 25.87
CA ASN A 102 -16.58 8.23 26.58
C ASN A 102 -15.45 9.06 25.93
N LEU A 103 -14.89 8.61 24.82
CA LEU A 103 -13.82 9.34 24.14
C LEU A 103 -14.42 10.50 23.32
N PRO A 104 -13.83 11.70 23.37
CA PRO A 104 -14.22 12.79 22.47
C PRO A 104 -13.90 12.39 21.02
N VAL A 105 -14.74 12.82 20.08
CA VAL A 105 -14.46 12.69 18.64
C VAL A 105 -13.21 13.51 18.33
N SER A 106 -12.19 12.90 17.75
CA SER A 106 -11.07 13.70 17.24
C SER A 106 -11.58 14.48 16.04
N ASN A 107 -11.42 15.80 16.04
CA ASN A 107 -11.72 16.59 14.86
C ASN A 107 -10.74 16.18 13.76
N ALA A 108 -11.29 15.75 12.62
CA ALA A 108 -10.49 15.54 11.42
C ALA A 108 -9.73 16.84 11.09
N PRO A 109 -8.43 16.78 10.77
CA PRO A 109 -7.77 17.93 10.18
C PRO A 109 -8.53 18.31 8.90
N PRO A 110 -8.68 19.60 8.61
CA PRO A 110 -9.29 20.02 7.35
C PRO A 110 -8.48 19.42 6.20
N ALA A 111 -9.18 18.94 5.17
CA ALA A 111 -8.54 18.48 3.95
C ALA A 111 -7.64 19.60 3.41
N ALA A 112 -6.43 19.21 3.00
CA ALA A 112 -5.52 20.13 2.35
C ALA A 112 -6.15 20.70 1.06
N PRO A 113 -5.72 21.87 0.57
CA PRO A 113 -6.11 22.27 -0.77
C PRO A 113 -5.57 21.25 -1.80
N PRO A 114 -6.36 20.88 -2.83
CA PRO A 114 -5.91 19.93 -3.84
C PRO A 114 -4.70 20.47 -4.60
N ARG A 115 -3.70 19.61 -4.83
CA ARG A 115 -2.57 19.94 -5.72
C ARG A 115 -2.99 19.80 -7.18
N THR A 116 -2.24 20.49 -8.03
CA THR A 116 -2.31 20.29 -9.48
C THR A 116 -1.23 19.33 -9.93
N LEU A 117 -1.63 18.11 -10.29
CA LEU A 117 -0.79 17.08 -10.87
C LEU A 117 -0.30 17.50 -12.27
N ARG A 118 0.95 17.15 -12.58
CA ARG A 118 1.65 17.65 -13.77
C ARG A 118 2.24 16.53 -14.62
N GLU A 119 2.52 16.89 -15.87
CA GLU A 119 3.39 16.14 -16.77
C GLU A 119 4.80 15.99 -16.19
N PRO A 120 5.54 14.93 -16.56
CA PRO A 120 5.24 13.99 -17.64
C PRO A 120 4.62 12.66 -17.20
N LEU A 121 4.43 12.45 -15.89
CA LEU A 121 3.91 11.18 -15.37
C LEU A 121 2.39 11.07 -15.52
N LEU A 122 1.66 12.19 -15.39
CA LEU A 122 0.20 12.17 -15.30
C LEU A 122 -0.48 11.30 -16.39
N PRO A 123 -0.21 11.46 -17.71
CA PRO A 123 -0.86 10.66 -18.76
C PRO A 123 -0.54 9.18 -18.71
N LEU A 124 0.60 8.80 -18.12
CA LEU A 124 0.96 7.40 -17.90
C LEU A 124 0.15 6.80 -16.75
N LEU A 125 -0.10 7.59 -15.70
CA LEU A 125 -0.82 7.15 -14.51
C LEU A 125 -2.33 7.08 -14.75
N LEU A 126 -2.92 8.18 -15.23
CA LEU A 126 -4.34 8.31 -15.54
C LEU A 126 -4.58 9.36 -16.62
N ASP A 127 -5.64 9.15 -17.41
CA ASP A 127 -6.16 10.12 -18.37
C ASP A 127 -7.68 10.28 -18.16
N ASP A 128 -8.20 11.48 -18.45
CA ASP A 128 -9.62 11.82 -18.19
C ASP A 128 -10.61 10.87 -18.90
N GLU A 129 -10.20 10.36 -20.06
CA GLU A 129 -11.01 9.45 -20.88
C GLU A 129 -10.79 7.96 -20.54
N LEU A 130 -9.80 7.64 -19.70
CA LEU A 130 -9.39 6.27 -19.35
C LEU A 130 -9.15 5.37 -20.58
N LYS A 131 -8.44 5.89 -21.58
CA LYS A 131 -8.16 5.16 -22.83
C LYS A 131 -6.70 4.76 -22.98
N SER A 132 -5.78 5.57 -22.44
CA SER A 132 -4.37 5.52 -22.84
C SER A 132 -3.40 5.31 -21.69
N SER A 133 -3.85 5.53 -20.45
CA SER A 133 -3.06 5.30 -19.24
C SER A 133 -2.66 3.82 -19.07
N ILE A 134 -1.53 3.60 -18.41
CA ILE A 134 -0.96 2.26 -18.19
C ILE A 134 -1.94 1.35 -17.43
N PRO A 135 -2.61 1.78 -16.34
CA PRO A 135 -3.44 0.89 -15.54
C PRO A 135 -4.63 0.31 -16.31
N ILE A 136 -5.32 1.13 -17.13
CA ILE A 136 -6.48 0.64 -17.89
C ILE A 136 -6.05 -0.31 -19.01
N GLN A 137 -4.90 -0.07 -19.64
CA GLN A 137 -4.33 -0.97 -20.64
C GLN A 137 -3.91 -2.30 -20.01
N GLU A 138 -3.27 -2.27 -18.84
CA GLU A 138 -2.92 -3.49 -18.11
C GLU A 138 -4.15 -4.26 -17.65
N LEU A 139 -5.21 -3.56 -17.22
CA LEU A 139 -6.44 -4.19 -16.81
C LEU A 139 -7.11 -4.90 -17.98
N ALA A 140 -7.19 -4.23 -19.14
CA ALA A 140 -7.69 -4.81 -20.38
C ALA A 140 -6.87 -6.03 -20.81
N ARG A 141 -5.55 -5.97 -20.70
CA ARG A 141 -4.65 -7.08 -21.04
C ARG A 141 -4.87 -8.29 -20.13
N VAL A 142 -5.00 -8.08 -18.82
CA VAL A 142 -5.14 -9.16 -17.83
C VAL A 142 -6.53 -9.80 -17.87
N THR A 143 -7.58 -9.00 -18.09
CA THR A 143 -8.97 -9.48 -18.09
C THR A 143 -9.48 -9.90 -19.47
N ALA A 144 -8.75 -9.56 -20.54
CA ALA A 144 -9.19 -9.66 -21.93
C ALA A 144 -10.49 -8.89 -22.25
N ILE A 145 -10.88 -7.91 -21.41
CA ILE A 145 -12.02 -7.03 -21.63
C ILE A 145 -11.56 -5.80 -22.43
N PRO A 146 -12.29 -5.35 -23.47
CA PRO A 146 -11.93 -4.15 -24.21
C PRO A 146 -11.83 -2.90 -23.32
N ILE A 147 -10.84 -2.05 -23.58
CA ILE A 147 -10.59 -0.81 -22.82
C ILE A 147 -11.85 0.05 -22.71
N GLY A 148 -12.61 0.24 -23.80
CA GLY A 148 -13.84 1.04 -23.79
C GLY A 148 -14.89 0.52 -22.80
N ALA A 149 -15.08 -0.80 -22.71
CA ALA A 149 -16.03 -1.41 -21.78
C ALA A 149 -15.56 -1.29 -20.31
N LEU A 150 -14.26 -1.33 -20.06
CA LEU A 150 -13.70 -1.09 -18.73
C LEU A 150 -13.81 0.40 -18.36
N ALA A 151 -13.49 1.31 -19.28
CA ALA A 151 -13.60 2.74 -19.07
C ALA A 151 -15.03 3.15 -18.71
N GLU A 152 -16.04 2.63 -19.42
CA GLU A 152 -17.45 2.86 -19.08
C GLU A 152 -17.81 2.40 -17.66
N GLN A 153 -17.32 1.23 -17.23
CA GLN A 153 -17.54 0.73 -15.87
C GLN A 153 -16.87 1.62 -14.82
N VAL A 154 -15.63 2.06 -15.07
CA VAL A 154 -14.89 2.95 -14.16
C VAL A 154 -15.58 4.30 -14.06
N ILE A 155 -15.98 4.89 -15.18
CA ILE A 155 -16.69 6.18 -15.21
C ILE A 155 -18.03 6.07 -14.49
N ALA A 156 -18.82 5.02 -14.75
CA ALA A 156 -20.10 4.80 -14.09
C ALA A 156 -19.94 4.64 -12.56
N PHE A 157 -18.92 3.90 -12.13
CA PHE A 157 -18.62 3.76 -10.71
C PHE A 157 -18.17 5.09 -10.09
N ARG A 158 -17.24 5.80 -10.74
CA ARG A 158 -16.76 7.12 -10.34
C ARG A 158 -17.91 8.10 -10.13
N SER A 159 -18.80 8.23 -11.12
CA SER A 159 -19.96 9.13 -11.03
C SER A 159 -20.90 8.77 -9.87
N LYS A 160 -21.04 7.48 -9.56
CA LYS A 160 -21.86 7.02 -8.42
C LYS A 160 -21.27 7.44 -7.07
N VAL A 161 -19.95 7.38 -6.91
CA VAL A 161 -19.27 7.67 -5.62
C VAL A 161 -18.80 9.12 -5.48
N ALA A 162 -18.75 9.88 -6.58
CA ALA A 162 -18.26 11.25 -6.60
C ALA A 162 -18.91 12.19 -5.56
N PRO A 163 -20.25 12.20 -5.35
CA PRO A 163 -20.86 13.11 -4.38
C PRO A 163 -20.33 12.96 -2.95
N ALA A 164 -20.02 11.72 -2.54
CA ALA A 164 -19.49 11.44 -1.20
C ALA A 164 -18.02 11.82 -1.07
N PHE A 165 -17.21 11.57 -2.10
CA PHE A 165 -15.81 12.02 -2.13
C PHE A 165 -15.72 13.54 -2.12
N GLN A 166 -16.52 14.23 -2.94
CA GLN A 166 -16.49 15.69 -3.05
C GLN A 166 -16.86 16.40 -1.74
N ALA A 167 -17.73 15.79 -0.92
CA ALA A 167 -18.12 16.34 0.37
C ALA A 167 -16.96 16.38 1.38
N SER A 168 -16.01 15.44 1.28
CA SER A 168 -14.84 15.36 2.17
C SER A 168 -13.58 15.99 1.56
N HIS A 169 -13.41 15.85 0.25
CA HIS A 169 -12.24 16.26 -0.51
C HIS A 169 -12.69 17.00 -1.79
N PRO A 170 -13.06 18.29 -1.67
CA PRO A 170 -13.62 19.05 -2.78
C PRO A 170 -12.55 19.33 -3.85
N TRP A 171 -12.80 18.90 -5.09
CA TRP A 171 -12.01 19.29 -6.27
C TRP A 171 -12.60 20.53 -6.95
N GLN A 172 -11.73 21.30 -7.61
CA GLN A 172 -12.14 22.49 -8.36
C GLN A 172 -12.48 22.16 -9.81
N LYS A 173 -11.84 21.13 -10.36
CA LYS A 173 -11.95 20.75 -11.76
C LYS A 173 -12.20 19.25 -11.88
N GLU A 174 -13.17 18.86 -12.69
CA GLU A 174 -13.38 17.45 -13.05
C GLU A 174 -12.34 17.02 -14.07
N SER A 175 -11.10 16.92 -13.63
CA SER A 175 -9.97 16.47 -14.44
C SER A 175 -8.92 15.81 -13.58
N VAL A 176 -8.25 14.79 -14.10
CA VAL A 176 -7.16 14.06 -13.43
C VAL A 176 -5.94 14.94 -13.11
N THR A 177 -5.91 16.19 -13.56
CA THR A 177 -4.95 17.18 -13.07
C THR A 177 -5.22 17.64 -11.64
N ASP A 178 -6.47 17.53 -11.17
CA ASP A 178 -6.85 17.82 -9.78
C ASP A 178 -6.62 16.58 -8.93
N GLU A 179 -5.85 16.72 -7.84
CA GLU A 179 -5.48 15.62 -6.95
C GLU A 179 -6.67 14.78 -6.48
N TYR A 180 -7.75 15.41 -6.02
CA TYR A 180 -8.88 14.67 -5.43
C TYR A 180 -9.74 14.00 -6.50
N TYR A 181 -9.81 14.58 -7.70
CA TYR A 181 -10.44 13.92 -8.83
C TYR A 181 -9.59 12.75 -9.37
N PHE A 182 -8.26 12.90 -9.37
CA PHE A 182 -7.31 11.82 -9.69
C PHE A 182 -7.45 10.67 -8.69
N ASP A 183 -7.49 10.96 -7.39
CA ASP A 183 -7.61 9.97 -6.33
C ASP A 183 -8.91 9.16 -6.44
N LEU A 184 -10.03 9.85 -6.62
CA LEU A 184 -11.34 9.24 -6.89
C LEU A 184 -11.31 8.35 -8.15
N THR A 185 -10.63 8.80 -9.20
CA THR A 185 -10.52 8.03 -10.45
C THR A 185 -9.65 6.79 -10.27
N CYS A 186 -8.55 6.89 -9.52
CA CYS A 186 -7.74 5.75 -9.09
C CYS A 186 -8.57 4.74 -8.30
N TYR A 187 -9.32 5.21 -7.31
CA TYR A 187 -10.21 4.36 -6.51
C TYR A 187 -11.21 3.61 -7.37
N ALA A 188 -11.89 4.31 -8.28
CA ALA A 188 -12.86 3.69 -9.19
C ALA A 188 -12.22 2.64 -10.08
N LEU A 189 -11.02 2.90 -10.62
CA LEU A 189 -10.29 1.95 -11.46
C LEU A 189 -9.94 0.68 -10.69
N TRP A 190 -9.39 0.82 -9.48
CA TRP A 190 -9.03 -0.34 -8.66
C TRP A 190 -10.26 -1.12 -8.16
N LYS A 191 -11.40 -0.45 -7.90
CA LYS A 191 -12.66 -1.14 -7.59
C LYS A 191 -13.20 -1.96 -8.75
N VAL A 192 -13.11 -1.46 -9.98
CA VAL A 192 -13.46 -2.24 -11.17
C VAL A 192 -12.46 -3.38 -11.38
N ALA A 193 -11.17 -3.13 -11.16
CA ALA A 193 -10.13 -4.14 -11.24
C ALA A 193 -10.34 -5.28 -10.22
N SER A 194 -10.74 -4.98 -8.98
CA SER A 194 -11.03 -6.02 -7.98
C SER A 194 -12.27 -6.83 -8.31
N ALA A 195 -13.30 -6.20 -8.88
CA ALA A 195 -14.51 -6.89 -9.33
C ALA A 195 -14.25 -7.81 -10.53
N THR A 196 -13.29 -7.48 -11.39
CA THR A 196 -12.98 -8.23 -12.61
C THR A 196 -11.88 -9.28 -12.41
N ILE A 197 -10.89 -9.02 -11.58
CA ILE A 197 -9.80 -9.94 -11.26
C ILE A 197 -10.09 -10.58 -9.90
N GLN A 198 -10.56 -11.83 -9.87
CA GLN A 198 -10.87 -12.54 -8.62
C GLN A 198 -9.64 -13.24 -8.01
N ASP A 199 -8.65 -13.60 -8.83
CA ASP A 199 -7.45 -14.30 -8.39
C ASP A 199 -6.40 -13.33 -7.81
N TYR A 200 -5.95 -13.59 -6.58
CA TYR A 200 -4.97 -12.75 -5.88
C TYR A 200 -3.57 -12.74 -6.51
N ALA A 201 -3.12 -13.85 -7.09
CA ALA A 201 -1.83 -13.89 -7.80
C ALA A 201 -1.89 -13.07 -9.10
N VAL A 202 -3.04 -13.07 -9.76
CA VAL A 202 -3.28 -12.24 -10.95
C VAL A 202 -3.35 -10.76 -10.57
N ARG A 203 -3.96 -10.42 -9.43
CA ARG A 203 -3.98 -9.07 -8.86
C ARG A 203 -2.57 -8.54 -8.58
N ASP A 204 -1.73 -9.33 -7.92
CA ASP A 204 -0.33 -8.97 -7.67
C ASP A 204 0.45 -8.76 -8.98
N LYS A 205 0.28 -9.67 -9.95
CA LYS A 205 0.88 -9.53 -11.28
C LYS A 205 0.42 -8.28 -12.02
N PHE A 206 -0.86 -7.91 -11.91
CA PHE A 206 -1.40 -6.68 -12.49
C PHE A 206 -0.69 -5.44 -11.91
N VAL A 207 -0.62 -5.35 -10.57
CA VAL A 207 0.06 -4.24 -9.87
C VAL A 207 1.55 -4.18 -10.25
N ARG A 208 2.25 -5.31 -10.25
CA ARG A 208 3.67 -5.40 -10.68
C ARG A 208 3.87 -5.00 -12.14
N SER A 209 2.94 -5.37 -13.03
CA SER A 209 3.03 -5.03 -14.45
C SER A 209 2.88 -3.52 -14.68
N ILE A 210 2.04 -2.83 -13.90
CA ILE A 210 1.93 -1.37 -13.94
C ILE A 210 3.26 -0.72 -13.60
N GLY A 211 3.89 -1.10 -12.48
CA GLY A 211 5.18 -0.54 -12.07
C GLY A 211 6.30 -0.79 -13.08
N SER A 212 6.39 -2.02 -13.60
CA SER A 212 7.36 -2.37 -14.64
C SER A 212 7.16 -1.56 -15.92
N ARG A 213 5.91 -1.40 -16.38
CA ARG A 213 5.61 -0.59 -17.56
C ARG A 213 5.87 0.89 -17.32
N LEU A 214 5.56 1.42 -16.14
CA LEU A 214 5.85 2.81 -15.81
C LEU A 214 7.35 3.09 -15.85
N LEU A 215 8.17 2.23 -15.23
CA LEU A 215 9.63 2.35 -15.31
C LEU A 215 10.12 2.29 -16.76
N ASN A 216 9.58 1.38 -17.58
CA ASN A 216 9.97 1.25 -18.98
C ASN A 216 9.61 2.52 -19.79
N GLU A 217 8.44 3.11 -19.58
CA GLU A 217 8.04 4.36 -20.22
C GLU A 217 8.93 5.53 -19.76
N MET A 218 9.30 5.58 -18.48
CA MET A 218 10.23 6.59 -17.96
C MET A 218 11.61 6.48 -18.63
N VAL A 219 12.08 5.27 -18.91
CA VAL A 219 13.33 5.01 -19.64
C VAL A 219 13.19 5.38 -21.12
N GLN A 220 12.13 4.90 -21.79
CA GLN A 220 11.92 5.07 -23.23
C GLN A 220 11.68 6.52 -23.63
N ARG A 221 10.99 7.29 -22.79
CA ARG A 221 10.71 8.72 -23.02
C ARG A 221 11.77 9.64 -22.44
N GLU A 222 12.89 9.07 -21.96
CA GLU A 222 14.02 9.82 -21.39
C GLU A 222 13.62 10.74 -20.22
N PHE A 223 12.71 10.29 -19.35
CA PHE A 223 12.33 11.04 -18.15
C PHE A 223 13.42 10.99 -17.08
N LEU A 224 14.27 9.96 -17.14
CA LEU A 224 15.44 9.75 -16.30
C LEU A 224 16.71 10.27 -17.01
N SER A 225 17.78 10.50 -16.25
CA SER A 225 19.05 10.91 -16.83
C SER A 225 19.65 9.83 -17.72
N LYS A 226 20.48 10.23 -18.69
CA LYS A 226 21.19 9.27 -19.57
C LYS A 226 22.05 8.28 -18.77
N GLN A 227 22.57 8.71 -17.62
CA GLN A 227 23.36 7.87 -16.71
C GLN A 227 22.47 6.78 -16.10
N SER A 228 21.34 7.16 -15.52
CA SER A 228 20.33 6.23 -14.99
C SER A 228 19.83 5.25 -16.06
N ILE A 229 19.53 5.73 -17.27
CA ILE A 229 19.08 4.89 -18.38
C ILE A 229 20.16 3.87 -18.78
N THR A 230 21.41 4.30 -18.88
CA THR A 230 22.53 3.41 -19.21
C THR A 230 22.70 2.35 -18.15
N LEU A 231 22.58 2.73 -16.87
CA LEU A 231 22.65 1.82 -15.76
C LEU A 231 21.50 0.80 -15.78
N LEU A 232 20.25 1.23 -15.90
CA LEU A 232 19.07 0.35 -15.92
C LEU A 232 19.05 -0.67 -17.08
N ASN A 233 19.82 -0.41 -18.14
CA ASN A 233 19.96 -1.31 -19.29
C ASN A 233 21.15 -2.27 -19.19
N LYS A 234 21.99 -2.15 -18.16
CA LYS A 234 23.10 -3.06 -17.88
C LYS A 234 22.59 -4.29 -17.13
N ASN A 235 23.17 -5.46 -17.39
CA ASN A 235 22.74 -6.75 -16.83
C ASN A 235 23.41 -7.17 -15.51
N ASP A 236 24.29 -6.35 -14.95
CA ASP A 236 25.04 -6.63 -13.71
C ASP A 236 25.15 -5.34 -12.88
N ASN A 237 24.01 -4.85 -12.42
CA ASN A 237 23.95 -3.67 -11.57
C ASN A 237 24.09 -4.06 -10.10
N LYS A 238 24.80 -3.25 -9.34
CA LYS A 238 24.82 -3.31 -7.88
C LYS A 238 23.66 -2.51 -7.28
N LEU A 239 23.31 -2.78 -6.03
CA LEU A 239 22.28 -1.99 -5.33
C LEU A 239 22.78 -0.56 -5.09
N THR A 240 24.04 -0.41 -4.70
CA THR A 240 24.68 0.89 -4.50
C THR A 240 24.66 1.74 -5.77
N ASP A 241 24.89 1.13 -6.93
CA ASP A 241 24.86 1.81 -8.23
C ASP A 241 23.46 2.38 -8.54
N LEU A 242 22.38 1.73 -8.08
CA LEU A 242 21.00 2.12 -8.38
C LEU A 242 20.49 3.28 -7.55
N ILE A 243 21.16 3.67 -6.46
CA ILE A 243 20.69 4.72 -5.54
C ILE A 243 20.36 6.03 -6.27
N PRO A 244 21.22 6.57 -7.17
CA PRO A 244 20.89 7.77 -7.94
C PRO A 244 19.63 7.59 -8.79
N CYS A 245 19.41 6.40 -9.35
CA CYS A 245 18.23 6.12 -10.15
C CYS A 245 16.95 6.03 -9.29
N VAL A 246 17.04 5.47 -8.08
CA VAL A 246 15.93 5.46 -7.10
C VAL A 246 15.50 6.88 -6.77
N ILE A 247 16.49 7.73 -6.45
CA ILE A 247 16.27 9.16 -6.15
C ILE A 247 15.66 9.86 -7.35
N GLU A 248 16.17 9.67 -8.56
CA GLU A 248 15.59 10.28 -9.76
C GLU A 248 14.14 9.86 -9.99
N VAL A 249 13.79 8.58 -9.79
CA VAL A 249 12.38 8.12 -9.90
C VAL A 249 11.50 8.81 -8.86
N LEU A 250 11.95 8.88 -7.61
CA LEU A 250 11.23 9.54 -6.52
C LEU A 250 11.06 11.05 -6.76
N ASP A 251 12.12 11.71 -7.24
CA ASP A 251 12.10 13.12 -7.65
C ASP A 251 11.11 13.37 -8.80
N LYS A 252 10.91 12.40 -9.71
CA LYS A 252 9.88 12.52 -10.75
C LYS A 252 8.49 12.53 -10.14
N PHE A 253 8.18 11.60 -9.24
CA PHE A 253 6.88 11.61 -8.55
C PHE A 253 6.65 12.91 -7.75
N GLN A 254 7.68 13.41 -7.05
CA GLN A 254 7.57 14.66 -6.32
C GLN A 254 7.39 15.88 -7.24
N SER A 255 8.21 15.99 -8.29
CA SER A 255 8.18 17.14 -9.21
C SER A 255 6.92 17.23 -10.06
N THR A 256 6.23 16.10 -10.31
CA THR A 256 4.91 16.07 -10.93
C THR A 256 3.76 16.32 -9.95
N ALA A 257 4.08 16.66 -8.69
CA ALA A 257 3.15 16.85 -7.59
C ALA A 257 2.32 15.59 -7.24
N TYR A 258 2.78 14.39 -7.64
CA TYR A 258 2.12 13.15 -7.25
C TYR A 258 2.25 12.91 -5.74
N CYS A 259 3.37 13.28 -5.14
CA CYS A 259 3.56 13.30 -3.69
C CYS A 259 4.11 14.66 -3.24
N SER A 260 3.99 14.98 -1.95
CA SER A 260 4.51 16.24 -1.40
C SER A 260 6.02 16.14 -1.19
N SER A 261 6.47 14.99 -0.70
CA SER A 261 7.86 14.65 -0.47
C SER A 261 8.04 13.14 -0.34
N TYR A 262 9.29 12.70 -0.20
CA TYR A 262 9.64 11.32 0.09
C TYR A 262 10.84 11.26 1.03
N ARG A 263 11.06 10.08 1.61
CA ARG A 263 12.27 9.73 2.36
C ARG A 263 12.73 8.34 1.97
N LEU A 264 14.04 8.20 1.77
CA LEU A 264 14.71 6.94 1.47
C LEU A 264 15.58 6.55 2.68
N GLY A 265 15.34 5.39 3.27
CA GLY A 265 15.96 4.95 4.52
C GLY A 265 15.09 5.12 5.77
N ASP A 266 15.60 4.66 6.92
CA ASP A 266 14.94 4.82 8.22
C ASP A 266 15.11 6.26 8.74
N LYS A 267 14.02 6.87 9.21
CA LYS A 267 14.02 8.20 9.82
C LYS A 267 14.93 8.32 11.04
N ASN A 268 15.21 7.20 11.71
CA ASN A 268 16.06 7.16 12.91
C ASN A 268 17.50 6.75 12.59
N ASP A 269 17.81 6.45 11.31
CA ASP A 269 19.13 6.00 10.88
C ASP A 269 19.72 7.04 9.90
N GLU A 270 20.50 7.98 10.46
CA GLU A 270 21.22 8.98 9.67
C GLU A 270 22.34 8.37 8.83
N GLU A 271 22.80 7.16 9.17
CA GLU A 271 23.87 6.47 8.46
C GLU A 271 23.36 5.74 7.22
N ARG A 272 22.15 5.14 7.27
CA ARG A 272 21.51 4.40 6.16
C ARG A 272 20.32 5.13 5.53
N SER A 273 20.51 6.41 5.23
CA SER A 273 19.49 7.25 4.60
C SER A 273 19.99 7.93 3.32
N GLY A 274 19.07 8.22 2.41
CA GLY A 274 19.35 8.89 1.14
C GLY A 274 20.40 8.17 0.29
N LEU A 275 21.53 8.83 0.05
CA LEU A 275 22.63 8.30 -0.76
C LEU A 275 23.36 7.10 -0.12
N LYS A 276 23.10 6.80 1.15
CA LYS A 276 23.76 5.74 1.92
C LYS A 276 22.82 4.58 2.28
N VAL A 277 21.65 4.52 1.64
CA VAL A 277 20.65 3.47 1.95
C VAL A 277 21.19 2.06 1.70
N PHE A 278 22.11 1.91 0.74
CA PHE A 278 22.88 0.68 0.53
C PHE A 278 24.38 0.94 0.66
N ASP A 279 25.10 -0.09 1.07
CA ASP A 279 26.57 -0.13 1.10
C ASP A 279 27.15 -1.36 0.38
N GLU A 280 28.47 -1.51 0.44
CA GLU A 280 29.17 -2.62 -0.22
C GLU A 280 28.80 -4.00 0.38
N LEU A 281 28.40 -4.05 1.66
CA LEU A 281 27.98 -5.30 2.31
C LEU A 281 26.61 -5.74 1.77
N ASP A 282 25.71 -4.79 1.49
CA ASP A 282 24.44 -5.09 0.83
C ASP A 282 24.67 -5.68 -0.57
N ASP A 283 25.63 -5.15 -1.33
CA ASP A 283 26.00 -5.70 -2.65
C ASP A 283 26.59 -7.12 -2.55
N GLU A 284 27.43 -7.37 -1.56
CA GLU A 284 27.99 -8.69 -1.27
C GLU A 284 26.90 -9.69 -0.88
N GLU A 285 25.92 -9.28 -0.07
CA GLU A 285 24.82 -10.13 0.38
C GLU A 285 23.95 -10.61 -0.79
N ILE A 286 23.65 -9.71 -1.75
CA ILE A 286 22.87 -10.05 -2.95
C ILE A 286 23.68 -10.87 -3.95
N SER A 287 24.99 -10.60 -4.08
CA SER A 287 25.86 -11.28 -5.05
C SER A 287 26.41 -12.62 -4.56
N SER A 288 26.37 -12.89 -3.25
CA SER A 288 26.93 -14.09 -2.62
C SER A 288 26.38 -15.39 -3.23
N PRO A 289 27.25 -16.27 -3.79
CA PRO A 289 26.83 -17.54 -4.41
C PRO A 289 26.18 -18.52 -3.44
N ASN A 290 26.50 -18.38 -2.15
CA ASN A 290 26.09 -19.29 -1.08
C ASN A 290 25.04 -18.66 -0.14
N GLY A 291 24.63 -17.41 -0.40
CA GLY A 291 23.77 -16.64 0.49
C GLY A 291 22.29 -16.88 0.24
N ALA A 292 21.52 -17.10 1.31
CA ALA A 292 20.07 -16.89 1.36
C ALA A 292 19.74 -15.42 1.71
N GLY A 293 20.66 -14.52 1.36
CA GLY A 293 20.71 -13.15 1.82
C GLY A 293 19.57 -12.29 1.29
N SER A 294 19.13 -11.35 2.13
CA SER A 294 18.15 -10.35 1.75
C SER A 294 18.48 -9.00 2.38
N VAL A 295 18.41 -7.96 1.58
CA VAL A 295 18.58 -6.57 2.00
C VAL A 295 17.21 -5.93 2.12
N ASN A 296 16.99 -5.15 3.20
CA ASN A 296 15.77 -4.38 3.35
C ASN A 296 16.00 -2.92 2.97
N CYS A 297 15.05 -2.34 2.26
CA CYS A 297 15.05 -0.91 1.92
C CYS A 297 13.72 -0.29 2.35
N LEU A 298 13.79 0.84 3.05
CA LEU A 298 12.62 1.56 3.54
C LEU A 298 12.40 2.81 2.70
N VAL A 299 11.16 3.08 2.31
CA VAL A 299 10.79 4.28 1.55
C VAL A 299 9.49 4.85 2.10
N SER A 300 9.48 6.13 2.47
CA SER A 300 8.26 6.85 2.83
C SER A 300 7.84 7.78 1.70
N ILE A 301 6.56 7.77 1.34
CA ILE A 301 5.96 8.71 0.41
C ILE A 301 4.90 9.51 1.15
N PHE A 302 5.08 10.83 1.20
CA PHE A 302 4.18 11.73 1.92
C PHE A 302 3.15 12.32 0.97
N ASP A 303 1.90 12.35 1.45
CA ASP A 303 0.71 12.78 0.76
C ASP A 303 0.69 12.28 -0.70
N PRO A 304 0.72 10.96 -0.99
CA PRO A 304 0.56 10.51 -2.37
C PRO A 304 -0.85 10.84 -2.88
N ALA A 305 -0.97 11.23 -4.15
CA ALA A 305 -2.23 11.62 -4.78
C ALA A 305 -3.25 10.48 -4.88
N SER A 306 -2.85 9.24 -4.60
CA SER A 306 -3.73 8.07 -4.53
C SER A 306 -4.08 7.65 -3.10
N LEU A 307 -3.72 8.45 -2.08
CA LEU A 307 -3.80 8.05 -0.68
C LEU A 307 -5.23 7.77 -0.24
N GLY A 308 -6.17 8.69 -0.49
CA GLY A 308 -7.55 8.53 -0.07
C GLY A 308 -8.17 7.29 -0.71
N GLY A 309 -8.05 7.15 -2.02
CA GLY A 309 -8.52 5.98 -2.78
C GLY A 309 -7.87 4.68 -2.33
N SER A 310 -6.59 4.72 -1.95
CA SER A 310 -5.87 3.57 -1.39
C SER A 310 -6.40 3.16 -0.03
N LEU A 311 -6.70 4.14 0.82
CA LEU A 311 -7.36 3.87 2.08
C LEU A 311 -8.71 3.24 1.81
N GLN A 312 -9.50 3.63 0.81
CA GLN A 312 -10.85 3.09 0.56
C GLN A 312 -10.93 1.63 0.06
N ILE A 313 -9.83 0.99 -0.33
CA ILE A 313 -9.82 -0.38 -0.87
C ILE A 313 -9.72 -1.39 0.30
N THR A 314 -10.86 -2.04 0.62
CA THR A 314 -11.08 -2.98 1.73
C THR A 314 -11.22 -4.45 1.30
N GLY A 315 -10.35 -5.32 1.84
CA GLY A 315 -10.51 -6.77 1.69
C GLY A 315 -10.16 -7.30 0.29
N GLU A 316 -9.65 -6.46 -0.60
CA GLU A 316 -9.10 -6.89 -1.88
C GLU A 316 -7.68 -7.48 -1.80
N GLY A 317 -7.10 -7.52 -0.59
CA GLY A 317 -5.75 -8.00 -0.28
C GLY A 317 -4.77 -6.85 -0.03
N SER A 318 -3.81 -7.05 0.89
CA SER A 318 -2.91 -5.99 1.38
C SER A 318 -2.09 -5.26 0.30
N ARG A 319 -1.85 -5.92 -0.84
CA ARG A 319 -1.06 -5.38 -1.97
C ARG A 319 -1.90 -4.88 -3.14
N PHE A 320 -3.23 -4.95 -3.04
CA PHE A 320 -4.12 -4.54 -4.13
C PHE A 320 -4.80 -3.22 -3.79
N SER A 321 -4.09 -2.11 -3.98
CA SER A 321 -4.61 -0.75 -3.82
C SER A 321 -3.94 0.19 -4.84
N PRO A 322 -4.52 1.37 -5.14
CA PRO A 322 -3.91 2.37 -6.01
C PRO A 322 -2.48 2.76 -5.61
N ASP A 323 -1.49 2.18 -6.27
CA ASP A 323 -0.08 2.47 -6.00
C ASP A 323 0.74 2.41 -7.29
N PHE A 324 1.51 3.47 -7.51
CA PHE A 324 2.44 3.60 -8.62
C PHE A 324 3.90 3.66 -8.17
N VAL A 325 4.18 4.04 -6.92
CA VAL A 325 5.56 4.20 -6.45
C VAL A 325 6.15 2.85 -6.06
N GLY A 326 5.45 2.11 -5.19
CA GLY A 326 5.92 0.82 -4.69
C GLY A 326 6.28 -0.16 -5.83
N PRO A 327 5.35 -0.44 -6.76
CA PRO A 327 5.61 -1.31 -7.91
C PRO A 327 6.72 -0.83 -8.84
N THR A 328 6.88 0.49 -9.02
CA THR A 328 7.92 1.05 -9.90
C THR A 328 9.30 0.90 -9.28
N LEU A 329 9.43 1.15 -7.98
CA LEU A 329 10.68 0.90 -7.26
C LEU A 329 11.00 -0.58 -7.20
N ALA A 330 10.00 -1.45 -7.02
CA ALA A 330 10.21 -2.88 -7.08
C ALA A 330 10.76 -3.32 -8.45
N ALA A 331 10.18 -2.82 -9.55
CA ALA A 331 10.67 -3.07 -10.91
C ALA A 331 12.08 -2.52 -11.15
N LEU A 332 12.44 -1.43 -10.48
CA LEU A 332 13.78 -0.85 -10.52
C LEU A 332 14.78 -1.77 -9.81
N PHE A 333 14.48 -2.22 -8.60
CA PHE A 333 15.34 -3.14 -7.86
C PHE A 333 15.48 -4.51 -8.55
N GLU A 334 14.43 -4.98 -9.25
CA GLU A 334 14.49 -6.20 -10.07
C GLU A 334 15.52 -6.10 -11.22
N ARG A 335 15.99 -4.89 -11.59
CA ARG A 335 17.06 -4.69 -12.60
C ARG A 335 18.45 -5.14 -12.14
N VAL A 336 18.69 -5.40 -10.85
CA VAL A 336 19.94 -6.03 -10.37
C VAL A 336 19.90 -7.56 -10.46
N GLY A 337 18.85 -8.13 -11.05
CA GLY A 337 18.64 -9.58 -11.03
C GLY A 337 18.17 -10.11 -9.67
N ALA A 338 17.63 -9.24 -8.82
CA ALA A 338 17.03 -9.62 -7.54
C ALA A 338 15.55 -10.02 -7.70
N LYS A 339 15.08 -10.86 -6.79
CA LYS A 339 13.67 -11.03 -6.46
C LYS A 339 13.31 -9.98 -5.41
N VAL A 340 12.25 -9.19 -5.67
CA VAL A 340 11.86 -8.10 -4.78
C VAL A 340 10.44 -8.33 -4.29
N ASP A 341 10.27 -8.41 -2.99
CA ASP A 341 8.98 -8.37 -2.32
C ASP A 341 8.84 -7.01 -1.62
N PHE A 342 7.62 -6.49 -1.51
CA PHE A 342 7.39 -5.28 -0.73
C PHE A 342 6.03 -5.30 -0.04
N GLU A 343 5.96 -4.59 1.06
CA GLU A 343 4.73 -4.34 1.82
C GLU A 343 4.53 -2.83 1.95
N SER A 344 3.26 -2.41 1.94
CA SER A 344 2.88 -1.02 2.11
C SER A 344 2.06 -0.84 3.37
N TYR A 345 2.39 0.19 4.13
CA TYR A 345 1.75 0.57 5.38
C TYR A 345 1.29 2.02 5.28
N PHE A 346 0.19 2.36 5.96
CA PHE A 346 -0.28 3.74 6.09
C PHE A 346 0.09 4.25 7.48
N VAL A 347 0.75 5.40 7.54
CA VAL A 347 1.26 5.96 8.79
C VAL A 347 0.55 7.28 9.07
N ASP A 348 -0.05 7.38 10.27
CA ASP A 348 -0.53 8.65 10.83
C ASP A 348 0.63 9.29 11.62
N PRO A 349 0.95 10.58 11.35
CA PRO A 349 2.00 11.28 12.09
C PRO A 349 1.65 11.49 13.57
N VAL A 350 0.37 11.38 13.94
CA VAL A 350 -0.14 11.53 15.29
C VAL A 350 -0.66 10.18 15.78
N TYR A 351 -0.13 9.70 16.91
CA TYR A 351 -0.73 8.54 17.56
C TYR A 351 -2.14 8.90 18.03
N ARG A 352 -3.11 8.09 17.62
CA ARG A 352 -4.51 8.26 17.98
C ARG A 352 -5.02 6.98 18.62
N PRO A 353 -5.60 7.05 19.83
CA PRO A 353 -6.03 5.86 20.55
C PRO A 353 -7.25 5.20 19.91
N ASN A 354 -8.01 5.95 19.11
CA ASN A 354 -9.12 5.44 18.33
C ASN A 354 -8.70 5.32 16.88
N PRO A 355 -8.68 4.10 16.30
CA PRO A 355 -8.29 3.92 14.91
C PRO A 355 -9.17 4.65 13.89
N LYS A 356 -10.41 4.98 14.27
CA LYS A 356 -11.34 5.77 13.44
C LYS A 356 -10.88 7.21 13.23
N ASP A 357 -10.00 7.68 14.09
CA ASP A 357 -9.45 9.02 14.03
C ASP A 357 -8.15 9.06 13.23
N PHE A 358 -7.65 7.94 12.68
CA PHE A 358 -6.41 7.96 11.92
C PHE A 358 -6.54 8.86 10.69
N PHE A 359 -5.60 9.75 10.46
CA PHE A 359 -5.45 10.54 9.24
C PHE A 359 -4.06 10.26 8.67
N PRO A 360 -3.87 9.10 8.03
CA PRO A 360 -2.60 8.78 7.43
C PRO A 360 -2.26 9.85 6.40
N ASN A 361 -1.01 10.29 6.41
CA ASN A 361 -0.46 11.18 5.40
C ASN A 361 0.79 10.58 4.74
N GLU A 362 1.18 9.38 5.17
CA GLU A 362 2.36 8.69 4.69
C GLU A 362 1.96 7.30 4.22
N ARG A 363 2.42 6.93 3.03
CA ARG A 363 2.51 5.54 2.61
C ARG A 363 3.96 5.09 2.75
N PHE A 364 4.20 4.16 3.67
CA PHE A 364 5.49 3.60 3.98
C PHE A 364 5.66 2.25 3.30
N TYR A 365 6.80 2.05 2.65
CA TYR A 365 7.16 0.81 1.98
C TYR A 365 8.34 0.16 2.67
N GLN A 366 8.22 -1.13 2.88
CA GLN A 366 9.32 -2.00 3.26
C GLN A 366 9.58 -2.97 2.10
N PHE A 367 10.69 -2.77 1.41
CA PHE A 367 11.17 -3.66 0.37
C PHE A 367 12.10 -4.71 0.98
N THR A 368 11.93 -5.96 0.57
CA THR A 368 12.86 -7.06 0.81
C THR A 368 13.42 -7.48 -0.54
N ILE A 369 14.70 -7.21 -0.74
CA ILE A 369 15.45 -7.47 -1.96
C ILE A 369 16.30 -8.70 -1.70
N ALA A 370 16.01 -9.79 -2.41
CA ALA A 370 16.72 -11.06 -2.26
C ALA A 370 17.29 -11.51 -3.60
N ARG A 371 18.30 -12.37 -3.57
CA ARG A 371 18.82 -12.98 -4.81
C ARG A 371 17.73 -13.78 -5.52
N LYS A 372 17.64 -13.64 -6.85
CA LYS A 372 16.75 -14.49 -7.66
C LYS A 372 17.37 -15.88 -7.78
N SER A 373 16.67 -16.88 -7.22
CA SER A 373 17.06 -18.31 -7.22
C SER A 373 17.10 -18.91 -8.61
#